data_AF-A0A7L4NNS8-F1
#
_entry.id   AF-A0A7L4NNS8-F1
#
_cell.length_a   1.000
_cell.length_b   1.000
_cell.length_c   1.000
_cell.angle_alpha   90.00
_cell.angle_beta   90.00
_cell.angle_gamma   90.00
#
_symmetry.space_group_name_H-M   'P 1'
#
loop_
_entity.id
_entity.type
_entity.pdbx_description
1 polymer ?
#
loop_
_entity_poly.entity_id
_entity_poly.type
_entity_poly.pdbx_seq_one_letter_code
_entity_poly.pdbx_strand_id
1 'polypeptide(L)' 'MTKDNNLLGKFDLTGIPPAPRGVPQIEVTFDIDANGILNVSAVDKSTGKENKITI' A
#
# COMPACT_ATOMS: atom_id res chain seq x y z
N MET A 1 17.14 -12.21 2.63
CA MET A 1 17.36 -10.88 2.05
C MET A 1 16.60 -9.76 2.76
N THR A 2 15.53 -10.03 3.53
CA THR A 2 14.74 -8.98 4.21
C THR A 2 15.00 -8.86 5.72
N LYS A 3 15.85 -9.71 6.31
CA LYS A 3 16.06 -9.77 7.77
C LYS A 3 16.76 -8.54 8.36
N ASP A 4 17.54 -7.83 7.54
CA ASP A 4 18.34 -6.68 7.99
C ASP A 4 17.63 -5.34 7.73
N ASN A 5 16.42 -5.35 7.18
CA ASN A 5 15.65 -4.15 6.88
C ASN A 5 14.95 -3.62 8.13
N ASN A 6 14.81 -2.29 8.20
CA ASN A 6 13.99 -1.65 9.23
C ASN A 6 12.53 -1.56 8.78
N LEU A 7 11.58 -1.99 9.62
CA LEU A 7 10.16 -1.86 9.35
C LEU A 7 9.70 -0.44 9.67
N LEU A 8 9.42 0.35 8.64
CA LEU A 8 9.02 1.75 8.80
C LEU A 8 7.52 1.92 9.10
N GLY A 9 6.68 0.99 8.67
CA GLY A 9 5.24 1.05 8.91
C GLY A 9 4.51 -0.13 8.28
N LYS A 10 3.25 -0.31 8.71
CA LYS A 10 2.32 -1.30 8.16
C LYS A 10 0.91 -0.75 8.21
N PHE A 11 0.15 -0.98 7.15
CA PHE A 11 -1.28 -0.72 7.10
C PHE A 11 -1.98 -1.83 6.34
N ASP A 12 -3.28 -1.98 6.56
CA ASP A 12 -4.10 -3.00 5.89
C ASP A 12 -5.14 -2.32 4.98
N LEU A 13 -5.18 -2.73 3.71
CA LEU A 13 -6.27 -2.37 2.79
C LEU A 13 -7.36 -3.44 2.91
N THR A 14 -8.51 -3.08 3.47
CA THR A 14 -9.58 -4.03 3.82
C THR A 14 -10.79 -3.92 2.89
N GLY A 15 -11.62 -4.97 2.89
CA GLY A 15 -12.86 -5.01 2.14
C GLY A 15 -12.69 -5.18 0.63
N ILE A 16 -11.62 -5.85 0.22
CA ILE A 16 -11.43 -6.35 -1.15
C ILE A 16 -12.38 -7.53 -1.38
N PRO A 17 -13.21 -7.53 -2.44
CA PRO A 17 -14.11 -8.64 -2.74
C PRO A 17 -13.34 -9.95 -3.01
N PRO A 18 -13.92 -11.12 -2.68
CA PRO A 18 -13.32 -12.41 -3.03
C PRO A 18 -13.14 -12.53 -4.55
N ALA A 19 -11.93 -12.86 -5.00
CA ALA A 19 -11.62 -13.10 -6.40
C ALA A 19 -10.58 -14.23 -6.54
N PRO A 20 -10.47 -14.87 -7.71
CA PRO A 20 -9.40 -15.83 -7.97
C PRO A 20 -8.03 -15.21 -7.72
N ARG A 21 -7.06 -16.03 -7.28
CA ARG A 21 -5.69 -15.57 -7.03
C ARG A 21 -5.10 -14.95 -8.29
N GLY A 22 -4.49 -13.77 -8.15
CA GLY A 22 -3.89 -13.00 -9.26
C GLY A 22 -4.86 -12.08 -10.01
N VAL A 23 -6.16 -12.08 -9.66
CA VAL A 23 -7.16 -11.18 -10.26
C VAL A 23 -7.21 -9.80 -9.58
N PRO A 24 -7.18 -9.68 -8.24
CA PRO A 24 -7.15 -8.36 -7.60
C PRO A 24 -5.92 -7.56 -8.03
N GLN A 25 -6.14 -6.32 -8.47
CA GLN A 25 -5.08 -5.39 -8.85
C GLN A 25 -5.00 -4.28 -7.81
N ILE A 26 -3.91 -4.27 -7.05
CA ILE A 26 -3.62 -3.21 -6.08
C ILE A 26 -2.52 -2.33 -6.66
N GLU A 27 -2.82 -1.05 -6.83
CA GLU A 27 -1.81 -0.04 -7.14
C GLU A 27 -1.20 0.45 -5.84
N VAL A 28 0.14 0.47 -5.76
CA VAL A 28 0.87 0.99 -4.60
C VAL A 28 1.74 2.14 -5.07
N THR A 29 1.58 3.29 -4.43
CA THR A 29 2.34 4.50 -4.73
C THR A 29 3.18 4.88 -3.52
N PHE A 30 4.46 5.15 -3.76
CA PHE A 30 5.40 5.66 -2.78
C PHE A 30 5.78 7.08 -3.20
N ASP A 31 5.48 8.04 -2.33
CA ASP A 31 5.75 9.46 -2.56
C ASP A 31 6.61 9.99 -1.43
N ILE A 32 7.73 10.63 -1.76
CA ILE A 32 8.60 11.30 -0.79
C ILE A 32 8.55 12.78 -1.11
N ASP A 33 8.10 13.57 -0.14
CA ASP A 33 8.01 15.01 -0.32
C ASP A 33 9.37 15.70 -0.13
N ALA A 34 9.42 17.02 -0.35
CA ALA A 34 10.63 17.81 -0.19
C ALA A 34 11.16 17.86 1.25
N ASN A 35 10.36 17.50 2.26
CA ASN A 35 10.74 17.42 3.66
C ASN A 35 11.28 16.03 4.03
N GLY A 36 11.23 15.06 3.10
CA GLY A 36 11.62 13.68 3.32
C GLY A 36 10.55 12.82 3.99
N ILE A 37 9.30 13.30 4.07
CA ILE A 37 8.17 12.54 4.61
C ILE A 37 7.72 11.53 3.56
N LEU A 38 7.59 10.26 3.95
CA LEU A 38 7.18 9.19 3.06
C LEU A 38 5.67 8.95 3.19
N ASN A 39 4.95 9.12 2.09
CA ASN A 39 3.56 8.74 1.96
C ASN A 39 3.46 7.48 1.13
N VAL A 40 2.83 6.44 1.68
CA VAL A 40 2.55 5.19 0.97
C VAL A 40 1.05 5.01 0.88
N SER A 41 0.51 4.92 -0.33
CA SER A 41 -0.89 4.62 -0.57
C SER A 41 -1.05 3.31 -1.33
N ALA A 42 -2.15 2.61 -1.05
CA ALA A 42 -2.58 1.44 -1.81
C ALA A 42 -4.04 1.60 -2.23
N VAL A 43 -4.33 1.34 -3.51
CA VAL A 43 -5.66 1.46 -4.11
C VAL A 43 -6.04 0.16 -4.82
N ASP A 44 -7.19 -0.41 -4.48
CA ASP A 44 -7.80 -1.48 -5.27
C ASP A 44 -8.43 -0.90 -6.53
N LYS A 45 -7.87 -1.25 -7.71
CA LYS A 45 -8.33 -0.72 -9.00
C LYS A 45 -9.77 -1.08 -9.36
N SER A 46 -10.32 -2.14 -8.76
CA SER A 46 -11.67 -2.62 -9.07
C SER A 46 -12.75 -1.86 -8.31
N THR A 47 -12.48 -1.53 -7.04
CA THR A 47 -13.44 -0.88 -6.14
C THR A 47 -13.14 0.59 -5.88
N GLY A 48 -11.93 1.06 -6.22
CA GLY A 48 -11.44 2.39 -5.85
C GLY A 48 -11.14 2.54 -4.36
N LYS A 49 -11.25 1.46 -3.56
CA LYS A 49 -10.92 1.52 -2.13
C LYS A 49 -9.45 1.81 -1.95
N GLU A 50 -9.17 2.77 -1.09
CA GLU A 50 -7.81 3.19 -0.77
C GLU A 50 -7.55 3.12 0.73
N ASN A 51 -6.27 2.92 1.07
CA ASN A 51 -5.75 3.21 2.39
C ASN A 51 -4.31 3.71 2.26
N LYS A 52 -3.84 4.49 3.23
CA LYS A 52 -2.51 5.08 3.20
C LYS A 52 -1.88 5.18 4.58
N ILE A 53 -0.55 5.28 4.60
CA ILE A 53 0.25 5.57 5.78
C ILE A 53 1.24 6.68 5.45
N THR A 54 1.50 7.56 6.42
CA THR A 54 2.55 8.56 6.37
C THR A 54 3.60 8.18 7.41
N ILE A 55 4.87 8.24 7.01
CA ILE A 55 6.05 7.86 7.79
C ILE A 55 6.98 9.07 7.87
#